data_AF-A0A9D2U3H8-F1
#
_entry.id   AF-A0A9D2U3H8-F1
#
_cell.length_a   1.000
_cell.length_b   1.000
_cell.length_c   1.000
_cell.angle_alpha   90.00
_cell.angle_beta   90.00
_cell.angle_gamma   90.00
#
_symmetry.space_group_name_H-M   'P 1'
#
loop_
_entity.id
_entity.type
_entity.pdbx_description
1 polymer ?
#
loop_
_entity_poly.entity_id
_entity_poly.type
_entity_poly.pdbx_seq_one_letter_code
_entity_poly.pdbx_strand_id
1 'polypeptide(L)'
;MVDLKARPYYLSDEDCQWVKETIKGMSDEEKVGQLFFQLTSSHDEEYLKELMEKYHLGGCRYNPAPGKAIQEQNRKLQKYAKVPVFIACNTEAGGNGACADGTYIGNGVKIGATGKEEYAYALGKMSNEEAAAIGCNMAFSPVCDILYNWQNTEVVNRAFGNDPERVAKMSAAYVKGAHENPGFACAAKHFPGNGQDFRDAHLSNNVNYFDVEEWDKTYGLVYKTLIENDLDAIMAGHIMLPKYAKAINPDLKDEDMMPATLSPEIMQGLLRDKLGFNGMVVTDASHMVGMTDRMKRKDMLPRTINAGCDMFLFFNDPEEDFTTMLEAYKNGTISEERMEEALERILGLKAHLGLHKKAKEELVPAPEALDGVLGSQEHKDMQKAISRDSITLVKYKDKEVLPVTPKRYKRIMIVHVKGAESGMSALAKAMGMAGGTNPAELLRDKLISKGFDAFIYESPVDKMKKQIEAGEKP
;
A
#
# COMPACT_ATOMS: atom_id res chain seq x y z
N MET A 1 14.69 2.47 23.01
CA MET A 1 14.63 3.95 23.00
C MET A 1 14.79 4.42 21.56
N VAL A 2 13.93 5.33 21.11
CA VAL A 2 13.93 5.84 19.72
C VAL A 2 15.13 6.78 19.53
N ASP A 3 15.84 6.66 18.41
CA ASP A 3 16.89 7.61 18.05
C ASP A 3 16.44 8.50 16.89
N LEU A 4 15.92 9.68 17.20
CA LEU A 4 15.42 10.63 16.21
C LEU A 4 16.53 11.33 15.40
N LYS A 5 17.80 11.18 15.78
CA LYS A 5 18.95 11.71 15.03
C LYS A 5 19.55 10.68 14.07
N ALA A 6 19.28 9.41 14.32
CA ALA A 6 19.67 8.32 13.43
C ALA A 6 18.69 8.15 12.26
N ARG A 7 19.05 7.25 11.35
CA ARG A 7 18.20 6.76 10.27
C ARG A 7 16.86 6.24 10.80
N PRO A 8 15.73 6.49 10.12
CA PRO A 8 15.58 7.30 8.90
C PRO A 8 15.33 8.80 9.17
N TYR A 9 15.29 9.22 10.44
CA TYR A 9 14.76 10.53 10.83
C TYR A 9 15.72 11.70 10.60
N TYR A 10 16.99 11.57 10.98
CA TYR A 10 18.01 12.62 10.81
C TYR A 10 17.60 14.01 11.33
N LEU A 11 16.84 14.07 12.43
CA LEU A 11 16.30 15.32 12.95
C LEU A 11 17.39 16.22 13.53
N SER A 12 17.18 17.53 13.36
CA SER A 12 17.94 18.54 14.09
C SER A 12 17.56 18.57 15.57
N ASP A 13 18.35 19.25 16.42
CA ASP A 13 17.99 19.48 17.82
C ASP A 13 16.67 20.24 17.99
N GLU A 14 16.40 21.21 17.11
CA GLU A 14 15.15 21.97 17.08
C GLU A 14 13.95 21.06 16.75
N ASP A 15 14.10 20.19 15.76
CA ASP A 15 13.06 19.24 15.37
C ASP A 15 12.81 18.19 16.47
N CYS A 16 13.86 17.73 17.15
CA CYS A 16 13.73 16.84 18.31
C CYS A 16 13.02 17.54 19.49
N GLN A 17 13.30 18.83 19.70
CA GLN A 17 12.63 19.62 20.73
C GLN A 17 11.14 19.80 20.38
N TRP A 18 10.81 20.07 19.12
CA TRP A 18 9.43 20.15 18.67
C TRP A 18 8.65 18.86 18.96
N VAL A 19 9.23 17.68 18.69
CA VAL A 19 8.61 16.39 19.01
C VAL A 19 8.31 16.30 20.51
N LYS A 20 9.30 16.54 21.37
CA LYS A 20 9.16 16.43 22.82
C LYS A 20 8.13 17.41 23.40
N GLU A 21 8.17 18.66 22.97
CA GLU A 21 7.22 19.68 23.42
C GLU A 21 5.80 19.39 22.95
N THR A 22 5.64 18.89 21.73
CA THR A 22 4.35 18.49 21.18
C THR A 22 3.75 17.35 21.99
N ILE A 23 4.51 16.28 22.28
CA ILE A 23 4.04 15.15 23.11
C ILE A 23 3.65 15.62 24.51
N LYS A 24 4.49 16.46 25.13
CA LYS A 24 4.24 16.98 26.48
C LYS A 24 2.97 17.85 26.54
N GLY A 25 2.62 18.51 25.45
CA GLY A 25 1.42 19.35 25.33
C GLY A 25 0.15 18.60 24.95
N MET A 26 0.21 17.31 24.65
CA MET A 26 -0.95 16.50 24.26
C MET A 26 -1.79 16.07 25.47
N SER A 27 -3.11 16.07 25.31
CA SER A 27 -4.00 15.32 26.21
C SER A 27 -3.93 13.82 25.93
N ASP A 28 -4.47 12.99 26.82
CA ASP A 28 -4.56 11.54 26.62
C ASP A 28 -5.31 11.19 25.32
N GLU A 29 -6.39 11.92 25.02
CA GLU A 29 -7.17 11.77 23.79
C GLU A 29 -6.34 12.12 22.55
N GLU A 30 -5.51 13.17 22.62
CA GLU A 30 -4.64 13.56 21.52
C GLU A 30 -3.52 12.53 21.30
N LYS A 31 -2.91 12.02 22.38
CA LYS A 31 -1.91 10.94 22.33
C LYS A 31 -2.50 9.69 21.66
N VAL A 32 -3.68 9.25 22.10
CA VAL A 32 -4.37 8.07 21.56
C VAL A 32 -4.79 8.30 20.10
N GLY A 33 -5.27 9.49 19.77
CA GLY A 33 -5.64 9.84 18.40
C GLY A 33 -4.49 9.71 17.41
N GLN A 34 -3.27 10.08 17.82
CA GLN A 34 -2.09 9.93 16.99
C GLN A 34 -1.74 8.47 16.66
N LEU A 35 -2.22 7.49 17.45
CA LEU A 35 -2.03 6.08 17.16
C LEU A 35 -2.93 5.56 16.04
N PHE A 36 -3.89 6.33 15.52
CA PHE A 36 -4.84 5.86 14.52
C PHE A 36 -4.59 6.41 13.11
N PHE A 37 -4.82 5.53 12.13
CA PHE A 37 -4.88 5.84 10.71
C PHE A 37 -6.27 5.49 10.17
N GLN A 38 -7.10 6.43 9.71
CA GLN A 38 -8.50 6.13 9.34
C GLN A 38 -8.81 6.26 7.84
N LEU A 39 -9.64 5.37 7.31
CA LEU A 39 -10.26 5.52 5.99
C LEU A 39 -11.45 6.47 6.06
N THR A 40 -11.42 7.59 5.34
CA THR A 40 -12.54 8.52 5.24
C THR A 40 -13.68 7.89 4.42
N SER A 41 -14.90 7.91 4.95
CA SER A 41 -16.09 7.39 4.26
C SER A 41 -16.83 8.45 3.42
N SER A 42 -16.52 9.73 3.62
CA SER A 42 -17.17 10.86 2.96
C SER A 42 -16.19 12.03 2.76
N HIS A 43 -16.47 12.88 1.77
CA HIS A 43 -15.76 14.16 1.52
C HIS A 43 -16.46 15.38 2.16
N ASP A 44 -17.56 15.13 2.87
CA ASP A 44 -18.33 16.16 3.58
C ASP A 44 -17.47 16.86 4.65
N GLU A 45 -17.57 18.19 4.73
CA GLU A 45 -16.66 18.96 5.60
C GLU A 45 -16.93 18.75 7.08
N GLU A 46 -18.19 18.63 7.51
CA GLU A 46 -18.52 18.40 8.92
C GLU A 46 -18.06 17.02 9.37
N TYR A 47 -18.22 16.00 8.51
CA TYR A 47 -17.68 14.66 8.78
C TYR A 47 -16.15 14.67 8.95
N LEU A 48 -15.42 15.31 8.04
CA LEU A 48 -13.95 15.37 8.11
C LEU A 48 -13.47 16.19 9.31
N LYS A 49 -14.19 17.27 9.64
CA LYS A 49 -13.93 18.10 10.82
C LYS A 49 -14.13 17.29 12.10
N GLU A 50 -15.26 16.59 12.24
CA GLU A 50 -15.51 15.73 13.39
C GLU A 50 -14.39 14.68 13.55
N LEU A 51 -13.98 14.06 12.45
CA LEU A 51 -12.92 13.06 12.47
C LEU A 51 -11.60 13.61 13.04
N MET A 52 -11.22 14.84 12.69
CA MET A 52 -9.98 15.48 13.16
C MET A 52 -10.09 16.08 14.56
N GLU A 53 -11.20 16.76 14.87
CA GLU A 53 -11.38 17.48 16.13
C GLU A 53 -11.77 16.55 17.28
N LYS A 54 -12.49 15.46 17.01
CA LYS A 54 -12.93 14.50 18.05
C LYS A 54 -11.90 13.42 18.32
N TYR A 55 -11.33 12.83 17.26
CA TYR A 55 -10.44 11.67 17.39
C TYR A 55 -8.96 12.00 17.18
N HIS A 56 -8.61 13.25 16.86
CA HIS A 56 -7.23 13.74 16.79
C HIS A 56 -6.28 12.86 15.97
N LEU A 57 -6.75 12.36 14.81
CA LEU A 57 -6.07 11.29 14.08
C LEU A 57 -4.62 11.61 13.71
N GLY A 58 -3.77 10.58 13.82
CA GLY A 58 -2.38 10.62 13.35
C GLY A 58 -2.26 10.54 11.83
N GLY A 59 -3.17 9.81 11.18
CA GLY A 59 -3.19 9.60 9.74
C GLY A 59 -4.57 9.33 9.13
N CYS A 60 -4.70 9.56 7.83
CA CYS A 60 -5.91 9.32 7.05
C CYS A 60 -5.60 8.74 5.67
N ARG A 61 -6.46 7.83 5.23
CA ARG A 61 -6.60 7.37 3.86
C ARG A 61 -8.01 7.71 3.39
N TYR A 62 -8.27 7.60 2.11
CA TYR A 62 -9.55 7.96 1.51
C TYR A 62 -9.99 6.96 0.45
N ASN A 63 -11.28 7.02 0.10
CA ASN A 63 -11.83 6.23 -0.99
C ASN A 63 -11.40 6.80 -2.35
N PRO A 64 -11.24 5.94 -3.39
CA PRO A 64 -10.83 6.42 -4.71
C PRO A 64 -11.80 7.47 -5.28
N ALA A 65 -11.25 8.62 -5.69
CA ALA A 65 -11.96 9.68 -6.40
C ALA A 65 -11.00 10.42 -7.35
N PRO A 66 -11.49 11.32 -8.22
CA PRO A 66 -10.63 12.18 -9.04
C PRO A 66 -9.70 13.06 -8.19
N GLY A 67 -8.50 13.35 -8.70
CA GLY A 67 -7.42 14.00 -7.95
C GLY A 67 -7.82 15.34 -7.34
N LYS A 68 -8.60 16.15 -8.06
CA LYS A 68 -9.13 17.42 -7.54
C LYS A 68 -10.00 17.23 -6.29
N ALA A 69 -10.90 16.25 -6.29
CA ALA A 69 -11.78 15.98 -5.16
C ALA A 69 -10.98 15.50 -3.93
N ILE A 70 -9.96 14.67 -4.16
CA ILE A 70 -9.06 14.21 -3.11
C ILE A 70 -8.22 15.36 -2.55
N GLN A 71 -7.69 16.24 -3.40
CA GLN A 71 -6.91 17.40 -2.95
C GLN A 71 -7.76 18.34 -2.08
N GLU A 72 -9.01 18.61 -2.45
CA GLU A 72 -9.95 19.40 -1.65
C GLU A 72 -10.24 18.74 -0.29
N GLN A 73 -10.48 17.43 -0.26
CA GLN A 73 -10.65 16.68 0.98
C GLN A 73 -9.41 16.74 1.87
N ASN A 74 -8.22 16.53 1.30
CA ASN A 74 -6.95 16.53 2.02
C ASN A 74 -6.65 17.91 2.63
N ARG A 75 -7.04 18.99 1.94
CA ARG A 75 -6.94 20.35 2.48
C ARG A 75 -7.84 20.54 3.71
N LYS A 76 -9.06 20.00 3.69
CA LYS A 76 -9.96 20.03 4.86
C LYS A 76 -9.39 19.23 6.03
N LEU A 77 -8.84 18.04 5.78
CA LEU A 77 -8.18 17.24 6.82
C LEU A 77 -7.05 18.03 7.50
N GLN A 78 -6.13 18.61 6.73
CA GLN A 78 -5.03 19.42 7.29
C GLN A 78 -5.51 20.68 8.02
N LYS A 79 -6.57 21.34 7.52
CA LYS A 79 -7.18 22.52 8.15
C LYS A 79 -7.62 22.23 9.59
N TYR A 80 -8.36 21.14 9.78
CA TYR A 80 -8.95 20.77 11.07
C TYR A 80 -8.01 19.97 11.98
N ALA A 81 -6.93 19.39 11.45
CA ALA A 81 -5.93 18.71 12.27
C ALA A 81 -5.15 19.70 13.16
N LYS A 82 -4.98 19.36 14.45
CA LYS A 82 -4.14 20.14 15.39
C LYS A 82 -2.65 19.94 15.10
N VAL A 83 -2.26 18.68 14.90
CA VAL A 83 -0.93 18.26 14.43
C VAL A 83 -1.08 17.84 12.96
N PRO A 84 -0.16 18.21 12.05
CA PRO A 84 -0.24 17.80 10.65
C PRO A 84 -0.51 16.30 10.51
N VAL A 85 -1.48 15.91 9.68
CA VAL A 85 -1.92 14.52 9.55
C VAL A 85 -1.15 13.83 8.43
N PHE A 86 -0.83 12.54 8.61
CA PHE A 86 -0.38 11.72 7.48
C PHE A 86 -1.54 11.49 6.51
N ILE A 87 -1.30 11.65 5.23
CA ILE A 87 -2.28 11.39 4.18
C ILE A 87 -1.68 10.33 3.26
N ALA A 88 -2.15 9.10 3.42
CA ALA A 88 -1.59 7.95 2.71
C ALA A 88 -2.37 7.55 1.46
N CYS A 89 -1.64 6.93 0.52
CA CYS A 89 -2.17 6.37 -0.72
C CYS A 89 -1.48 5.03 -1.06
N ASN A 90 -2.06 4.27 -2.01
CA ASN A 90 -1.53 2.97 -2.42
C ASN A 90 -0.88 3.06 -3.81
N THR A 91 0.20 3.84 -3.94
CA THR A 91 0.95 4.07 -5.19
C THR A 91 1.82 2.87 -5.61
N GLU A 92 1.22 1.67 -5.67
CA GLU A 92 1.90 0.42 -6.03
C GLU A 92 2.19 0.29 -7.53
N ALA A 93 1.38 0.94 -8.38
CA ALA A 93 1.41 0.75 -9.84
C ALA A 93 1.43 2.05 -10.65
N GLY A 94 1.48 3.20 -9.96
CA GLY A 94 1.30 4.52 -10.56
C GLY A 94 0.55 5.48 -9.64
N GLY A 95 0.40 6.73 -10.10
CA GLY A 95 -0.48 7.71 -9.45
C GLY A 95 -1.96 7.33 -9.50
N ASN A 96 -2.33 6.34 -10.32
CA ASN A 96 -3.66 5.72 -10.29
C ASN A 96 -3.99 5.01 -8.96
N GLY A 97 -3.00 4.82 -8.09
CA GLY A 97 -3.17 4.37 -6.71
C GLY A 97 -3.44 5.49 -5.70
N ALA A 98 -3.26 6.75 -6.13
CA ALA A 98 -3.54 7.96 -5.35
C ALA A 98 -4.89 8.58 -5.74
N CYS A 99 -5.21 8.66 -7.04
CA CYS A 99 -6.52 9.11 -7.49
C CYS A 99 -6.99 8.39 -8.76
N ALA A 100 -8.30 8.41 -9.03
CA ALA A 100 -8.94 7.62 -10.08
C ALA A 100 -8.49 8.00 -11.50
N ASP A 101 -8.04 9.24 -11.69
CA ASP A 101 -7.53 9.85 -12.92
C ASP A 101 -5.99 9.92 -12.95
N GLY A 102 -5.30 9.33 -11.97
CA GLY A 102 -3.85 9.22 -11.94
C GLY A 102 -3.29 8.26 -13.00
N THR A 103 -2.01 8.42 -13.31
CA THR A 103 -1.34 7.63 -14.34
C THR A 103 -1.01 6.24 -13.83
N TYR A 104 -1.49 5.21 -14.53
CA TYR A 104 -0.97 3.85 -14.39
C TYR A 104 0.39 3.75 -15.09
N ILE A 105 1.43 3.32 -14.37
CA ILE A 105 2.79 3.11 -14.87
C ILE A 105 3.04 1.62 -15.14
N GLY A 106 2.84 0.78 -14.12
CA GLY A 106 3.04 -0.66 -14.20
C GLY A 106 3.03 -1.34 -12.83
N ASN A 107 2.30 -2.45 -12.72
CA ASN A 107 2.35 -3.30 -11.51
C ASN A 107 3.75 -3.91 -11.30
N GLY A 108 4.08 -4.30 -10.07
CA GLY A 108 5.39 -4.84 -9.70
C GLY A 108 5.90 -5.94 -10.62
N VAL A 109 5.08 -6.92 -11.01
CA VAL A 109 5.53 -8.00 -11.90
C VAL A 109 5.93 -7.50 -13.29
N LYS A 110 5.26 -6.45 -13.77
CA LYS A 110 5.56 -5.80 -15.06
C LYS A 110 6.91 -5.10 -15.00
N ILE A 111 7.18 -4.39 -13.91
CA ILE A 111 8.48 -3.77 -13.65
C ILE A 111 9.56 -4.84 -13.51
N GLY A 112 9.28 -5.86 -12.69
CA GLY A 112 10.12 -7.03 -12.45
C GLY A 112 10.59 -7.73 -13.72
N ALA A 113 9.67 -7.95 -14.66
CA ALA A 113 9.94 -8.60 -15.94
C ALA A 113 10.93 -7.83 -16.82
N THR A 114 11.09 -6.52 -16.62
CA THR A 114 12.07 -5.73 -17.38
C THR A 114 13.51 -5.97 -16.92
N GLY A 115 13.71 -6.40 -15.67
CA GLY A 115 15.04 -6.51 -15.05
C GLY A 115 15.74 -5.16 -14.84
N LYS A 116 15.05 -4.03 -14.99
CA LYS A 116 15.62 -2.68 -14.96
C LYS A 116 15.22 -1.92 -13.70
N GLU A 117 16.17 -1.69 -12.81
CA GLU A 117 15.97 -0.93 -11.57
C GLU A 117 15.52 0.52 -11.82
N GLU A 118 15.94 1.11 -12.94
CA GLU A 118 15.54 2.47 -13.36
C GLU A 118 14.02 2.61 -13.52
N TYR A 119 13.30 1.53 -13.85
CA TYR A 119 11.85 1.54 -13.96
C TYR A 119 11.15 1.41 -12.60
N ALA A 120 11.76 0.74 -11.62
CA ALA A 120 11.27 0.75 -10.25
C ALA A 120 11.49 2.13 -9.60
N TYR A 121 12.63 2.76 -9.87
CA TYR A 121 12.90 4.16 -9.51
C TYR A 121 11.88 5.11 -10.14
N ALA A 122 11.64 5.02 -11.45
CA ALA A 122 10.66 5.86 -12.12
C ALA A 122 9.23 5.64 -11.60
N LEU A 123 8.87 4.38 -11.30
CA LEU A 123 7.60 4.06 -10.64
C LEU A 123 7.48 4.78 -9.30
N GLY A 124 8.49 4.71 -8.44
CA GLY A 124 8.52 5.40 -7.15
C GLY A 124 8.41 6.92 -7.29
N LYS A 125 9.18 7.51 -8.21
CA LYS A 125 9.19 8.96 -8.45
C LYS A 125 7.84 9.46 -8.98
N MET A 126 7.42 8.97 -10.12
CA MET A 126 6.25 9.48 -10.86
C MET A 126 4.93 9.22 -10.12
N SER A 127 4.81 8.08 -9.44
CA SER A 127 3.60 7.78 -8.67
C SER A 127 3.43 8.74 -7.50
N ASN A 128 4.54 9.08 -6.83
CA ASN A 128 4.51 9.91 -5.64
C ASN A 128 4.57 11.41 -5.97
N GLU A 129 5.02 11.80 -7.17
CA GLU A 129 4.81 13.15 -7.72
C GLU A 129 3.31 13.47 -7.86
N GLU A 130 2.54 12.56 -8.47
CA GLU A 130 1.07 12.72 -8.59
C GLU A 130 0.39 12.69 -7.21
N ALA A 131 0.83 11.80 -6.30
CA ALA A 131 0.28 11.72 -4.95
C ALA A 131 0.59 12.98 -4.11
N ALA A 132 1.80 13.51 -4.20
CA ALA A 132 2.20 14.74 -3.52
C ALA A 132 1.40 15.94 -4.02
N ALA A 133 1.11 16.02 -5.33
CA ALA A 133 0.32 17.09 -5.92
C ALA A 133 -1.12 17.18 -5.36
N ILE A 134 -1.71 16.04 -4.97
CA ILE A 134 -3.01 15.99 -4.28
C ILE A 134 -2.90 16.09 -2.74
N GLY A 135 -1.71 16.37 -2.20
CA GLY A 135 -1.48 16.54 -0.76
C GLY A 135 -1.28 15.26 0.04
N CYS A 136 -1.00 14.12 -0.61
CA CYS A 136 -0.50 12.95 0.11
C CYS A 136 0.95 13.18 0.54
N ASN A 137 1.34 12.55 1.64
CA ASN A 137 2.71 12.61 2.17
C ASN A 137 3.23 11.24 2.61
N MET A 138 2.49 10.17 2.31
CA MET A 138 2.90 8.80 2.60
C MET A 138 2.37 7.84 1.53
N ALA A 139 3.21 6.93 1.06
CA ALA A 139 2.82 5.79 0.25
C ALA A 139 2.83 4.52 1.10
N PHE A 140 1.77 3.73 1.04
CA PHE A 140 1.80 2.34 1.48
C PHE A 140 2.38 1.46 0.35
N SER A 141 3.65 1.71 0.04
CA SER A 141 4.43 1.16 -1.06
C SER A 141 5.93 1.36 -0.73
N PRO A 142 6.86 0.54 -1.24
CA PRO A 142 6.66 -0.56 -2.19
C PRO A 142 6.08 -1.83 -1.55
N VAL A 143 5.40 -2.64 -2.36
CA VAL A 143 5.22 -4.07 -2.06
C VAL A 143 6.58 -4.74 -2.24
N CYS A 144 7.18 -5.19 -1.14
CA CYS A 144 8.48 -5.84 -1.11
C CYS A 144 8.38 -7.35 -0.79
N ASP A 145 7.19 -7.92 -0.97
CA ASP A 145 6.95 -9.36 -0.88
C ASP A 145 7.61 -10.14 -2.03
N ILE A 146 7.80 -11.44 -1.84
CA ILE A 146 8.45 -12.33 -2.81
C ILE A 146 7.47 -13.42 -3.23
N LEU A 147 7.14 -13.48 -4.52
CA LEU A 147 6.14 -14.43 -5.06
C LEU A 147 6.75 -15.82 -5.25
N TYR A 148 6.87 -16.60 -4.18
CA TYR A 148 7.30 -18.00 -4.27
C TYR A 148 6.19 -18.93 -4.75
N ASN A 149 4.98 -18.72 -4.27
CA ASN A 149 3.83 -19.57 -4.58
C ASN A 149 2.98 -18.92 -5.67
N TRP A 150 2.95 -19.55 -6.84
CA TRP A 150 2.14 -19.09 -7.98
C TRP A 150 0.62 -19.17 -7.72
N GLN A 151 0.20 -19.90 -6.69
CA GLN A 151 -1.20 -19.97 -6.22
C GLN A 151 -1.54 -18.92 -5.16
N ASN A 152 -0.57 -18.11 -4.70
CA ASN A 152 -0.87 -16.94 -3.89
C ASN A 152 -1.92 -16.08 -4.62
N THR A 153 -2.87 -15.51 -3.88
CA THR A 153 -3.97 -14.74 -4.46
C THR A 153 -3.85 -13.23 -4.20
N GLU A 154 -2.84 -12.83 -3.43
CA GLU A 154 -2.75 -11.49 -2.86
C GLU A 154 -1.64 -10.65 -3.49
N VAL A 155 -0.40 -11.16 -3.59
CA VAL A 155 0.76 -10.40 -4.07
C VAL A 155 1.09 -10.62 -5.54
N VAL A 156 0.51 -11.64 -6.18
CA VAL A 156 0.71 -12.11 -7.57
C VAL A 156 1.34 -11.10 -8.52
N ASN A 157 0.58 -10.07 -8.94
CA ASN A 157 1.04 -9.07 -9.88
C ASN A 157 1.70 -7.86 -9.20
N ARG A 158 1.58 -7.74 -7.88
CA ARG A 158 2.08 -6.64 -7.04
C ARG A 158 3.56 -6.79 -6.72
N ALA A 159 4.06 -8.01 -6.55
CA ALA A 159 5.46 -8.28 -6.26
C ALA A 159 6.37 -8.08 -7.50
N PHE A 160 7.61 -7.67 -7.28
CA PHE A 160 8.63 -7.52 -8.35
C PHE A 160 9.15 -8.87 -8.89
N GLY A 161 8.78 -9.99 -8.30
CA GLY A 161 9.13 -11.33 -8.76
C GLY A 161 9.29 -12.32 -7.61
N ASN A 162 10.06 -13.38 -7.88
CA ASN A 162 10.33 -14.49 -6.97
C ASN A 162 11.82 -14.60 -6.57
N ASP A 163 12.59 -13.56 -6.85
CA ASP A 163 14.04 -13.49 -6.61
C ASP A 163 14.30 -12.43 -5.53
N PRO A 164 14.82 -12.80 -4.34
CA PRO A 164 15.09 -11.87 -3.25
C PRO A 164 15.99 -10.70 -3.63
N GLU A 165 17.04 -10.91 -4.42
CA GLU A 165 17.96 -9.83 -4.80
C GLU A 165 17.28 -8.83 -5.73
N ARG A 166 16.48 -9.33 -6.68
CA ARG A 166 15.69 -8.46 -7.57
C ARG A 166 14.69 -7.64 -6.77
N VAL A 167 13.96 -8.29 -5.86
CA VAL A 167 12.96 -7.61 -5.02
C VAL A 167 13.65 -6.56 -4.15
N ALA A 168 14.76 -6.88 -3.49
CA ALA A 168 15.53 -5.93 -2.69
C ALA A 168 15.97 -4.70 -3.50
N LYS A 169 16.57 -4.90 -4.67
CA LYS A 169 17.05 -3.82 -5.56
C LYS A 169 15.91 -2.96 -6.08
N MET A 170 14.81 -3.57 -6.55
CA MET A 170 13.68 -2.84 -7.09
C MET A 170 12.89 -2.10 -6.01
N SER A 171 12.69 -2.70 -4.84
CA SER A 171 12.05 -2.02 -3.71
C SER A 171 12.89 -0.85 -3.21
N ALA A 172 14.22 -0.99 -3.11
CA ALA A 172 15.11 0.12 -2.74
C ALA A 172 15.11 1.24 -3.81
N ALA A 173 15.10 0.88 -5.09
CA ALA A 173 14.98 1.83 -6.19
C ALA A 173 13.65 2.61 -6.13
N TYR A 174 12.54 1.93 -5.83
CA TYR A 174 11.24 2.60 -5.62
C TYR A 174 11.31 3.61 -4.47
N VAL A 175 11.84 3.23 -3.31
CA VAL A 175 11.96 4.12 -2.14
C VAL A 175 12.78 5.34 -2.51
N LYS A 176 13.95 5.14 -3.13
CA LYS A 176 14.80 6.22 -3.62
C LYS A 176 14.07 7.16 -4.58
N GLY A 177 13.30 6.60 -5.52
CA GLY A 177 12.51 7.41 -6.45
C GLY A 177 11.42 8.21 -5.74
N ALA A 178 10.75 7.62 -4.76
CA ALA A 178 9.73 8.30 -3.98
C ALA A 178 10.31 9.48 -3.17
N HIS A 179 11.49 9.30 -2.56
CA HIS A 179 12.19 10.32 -1.78
C HIS A 179 12.69 11.53 -2.59
N GLU A 180 12.70 11.45 -3.92
CA GLU A 180 12.88 12.65 -4.77
C GLU A 180 11.75 13.67 -4.58
N ASN A 181 10.62 13.25 -4.01
CA ASN A 181 9.53 14.13 -3.59
C ASN A 181 9.76 14.59 -2.13
N PRO A 182 10.18 15.84 -1.88
CA PRO A 182 10.52 16.28 -0.54
C PRO A 182 9.30 16.22 0.40
N GLY A 183 9.48 15.61 1.57
CA GLY A 183 8.42 15.47 2.56
C GLY A 183 7.41 14.35 2.25
N PHE A 184 7.84 13.32 1.53
CA PHE A 184 7.01 12.15 1.20
C PHE A 184 7.64 10.84 1.71
N ALA A 185 6.91 10.10 2.54
CA ALA A 185 7.37 8.85 3.15
C ALA A 185 6.93 7.59 2.38
N CYS A 186 7.67 6.50 2.54
CA CYS A 186 7.29 5.16 2.11
C CYS A 186 7.09 4.22 3.30
N ALA A 187 6.01 3.42 3.25
CA ALA A 187 5.78 2.29 4.13
C ALA A 187 5.85 0.98 3.34
N ALA A 188 7.00 0.29 3.43
CA ALA A 188 7.18 -0.98 2.72
C ALA A 188 6.34 -2.10 3.36
N LYS A 189 5.87 -3.05 2.55
CA LYS A 189 4.88 -4.05 2.97
C LYS A 189 4.99 -5.40 2.27
N HIS A 190 4.55 -6.50 2.89
CA HIS A 190 3.84 -6.60 4.18
C HIS A 190 4.69 -7.39 5.17
N PHE A 191 5.25 -6.74 6.20
CA PHE A 191 6.19 -7.39 7.13
C PHE A 191 5.48 -8.49 7.93
N PRO A 192 6.02 -9.72 8.02
CA PRO A 192 7.40 -10.13 7.78
C PRO A 192 7.64 -10.79 6.41
N GLY A 193 6.71 -10.65 5.46
CA GLY A 193 6.85 -11.09 4.08
C GLY A 193 5.78 -12.09 3.65
N ASN A 194 5.01 -11.71 2.62
CA ASN A 194 3.96 -12.52 1.98
C ASN A 194 4.51 -13.22 0.71
N GLY A 195 3.65 -13.98 0.03
CA GLY A 195 3.92 -14.61 -1.28
C GLY A 195 4.28 -16.10 -1.25
N GLN A 196 4.31 -16.70 -0.06
CA GLN A 196 4.47 -18.16 0.13
C GLN A 196 3.15 -18.91 0.30
N ASP A 197 2.23 -18.36 1.08
CA ASP A 197 0.93 -18.97 1.31
C ASP A 197 0.04 -18.78 0.07
N PHE A 198 -0.85 -19.72 -0.21
CA PHE A 198 -1.85 -19.56 -1.26
C PHE A 198 -3.08 -18.77 -0.78
N ARG A 199 -3.19 -18.58 0.54
CA ARG A 199 -4.31 -17.93 1.20
C ARG A 199 -4.18 -16.41 1.23
N ASP A 200 -5.34 -15.75 1.26
CA ASP A 200 -5.46 -14.30 1.36
C ASP A 200 -5.68 -13.89 2.83
N ALA A 201 -4.86 -12.96 3.33
CA ALA A 201 -4.98 -12.41 4.69
C ALA A 201 -6.32 -11.69 4.93
N HIS A 202 -6.98 -11.22 3.87
CA HIS A 202 -8.32 -10.64 3.95
C HIS A 202 -9.37 -11.66 4.37
N LEU A 203 -9.16 -12.95 4.07
CA LEU A 203 -10.17 -14.01 4.21
C LEU A 203 -9.77 -15.11 5.20
N SER A 204 -8.49 -15.19 5.58
CA SER A 204 -7.98 -16.23 6.47
C SER A 204 -6.59 -15.89 7.01
N ASN A 205 -6.11 -16.69 7.95
CA ASN A 205 -4.72 -16.65 8.39
C ASN A 205 -3.72 -16.94 7.26
N ASN A 206 -2.70 -16.09 7.14
CA ASN A 206 -1.57 -16.20 6.21
C ASN A 206 -0.29 -16.58 6.99
N VAL A 207 0.50 -17.53 6.48
CA VAL A 207 1.70 -18.04 7.14
C VAL A 207 2.91 -18.00 6.20
N ASN A 208 3.99 -17.38 6.66
CA ASN A 208 5.32 -17.57 6.10
C ASN A 208 5.98 -18.76 6.83
N TYR A 209 6.29 -19.83 6.09
CA TYR A 209 6.71 -21.12 6.64
C TYR A 209 8.22 -21.38 6.55
N PHE A 210 9.01 -20.41 6.07
CA PHE A 210 10.46 -20.50 6.04
C PHE A 210 11.05 -20.64 7.45
N ASP A 211 12.18 -21.34 7.52
CA ASP A 211 13.00 -21.34 8.73
C ASP A 211 13.78 -20.02 8.89
N VAL A 212 14.50 -19.89 10.00
CA VAL A 212 15.23 -18.65 10.34
C VAL A 212 16.28 -18.33 9.28
N GLU A 213 17.02 -19.33 8.79
CA GLU A 213 18.12 -19.13 7.86
C GLU A 213 17.61 -18.78 6.46
N GLU A 214 16.56 -19.46 5.99
CA GLU A 214 15.92 -19.19 4.71
C GLU A 214 15.22 -17.84 4.73
N TRP A 215 14.54 -17.47 5.82
CA TRP A 215 13.95 -16.14 5.96
C TRP A 215 15.02 -15.05 5.94
N ASP A 216 16.12 -15.21 6.69
CA ASP A 216 17.23 -14.25 6.73
C ASP A 216 17.86 -14.03 5.34
N LYS A 217 18.06 -15.11 4.57
CA LYS A 217 18.62 -15.05 3.21
C LYS A 217 17.67 -14.47 2.17
N THR A 218 16.38 -14.34 2.48
CA THR A 218 15.34 -13.95 1.51
C THR A 218 14.62 -12.66 1.94
N TYR A 219 13.59 -12.75 2.76
CA TYR A 219 12.84 -11.59 3.25
C TYR A 219 13.69 -10.70 4.16
N GLY A 220 14.52 -11.29 5.02
CA GLY A 220 15.48 -10.57 5.86
C GLY A 220 16.46 -9.74 5.03
N LEU A 221 16.97 -10.28 3.92
CA LEU A 221 17.78 -9.55 2.95
C LEU A 221 17.04 -8.33 2.38
N VAL A 222 15.78 -8.51 1.95
CA VAL A 222 14.97 -7.41 1.40
C VAL A 222 14.74 -6.31 2.45
N TYR A 223 14.25 -6.66 3.63
CA TYR A 223 13.98 -5.69 4.69
C TYR A 223 15.26 -4.99 5.16
N LYS A 224 16.35 -5.74 5.36
CA LYS A 224 17.65 -5.14 5.72
C LYS A 224 18.13 -4.15 4.65
N THR A 225 18.00 -4.50 3.37
CA THR A 225 18.35 -3.59 2.27
C THR A 225 17.54 -2.30 2.33
N LEU A 226 16.22 -2.39 2.56
CA LEU A 226 15.35 -1.22 2.66
C LEU A 226 15.67 -0.37 3.89
N ILE A 227 15.86 -0.99 5.05
CA ILE A 227 16.24 -0.31 6.29
C ILE A 227 17.58 0.41 6.08
N GLU A 228 18.53 -0.20 5.38
CA GLU A 228 19.83 0.40 5.08
C GLU A 228 19.76 1.58 4.10
N ASN A 229 18.69 1.65 3.29
CA ASN A 229 18.41 2.70 2.32
C ASN A 229 17.25 3.60 2.80
N ASP A 230 17.30 3.99 4.07
CA ASP A 230 16.47 5.06 4.65
C ASP A 230 14.95 4.83 4.57
N LEU A 231 14.49 3.57 4.60
CA LEU A 231 13.05 3.30 4.67
C LEU A 231 12.39 3.98 5.89
N ASP A 232 11.38 4.81 5.63
CA ASP A 232 10.72 5.63 6.65
C ASP A 232 9.84 4.82 7.60
N ALA A 233 9.05 3.92 7.01
CA ALA A 233 8.02 3.18 7.71
C ALA A 233 7.89 1.74 7.17
N ILE A 234 7.26 0.88 7.97
CA ILE A 234 6.87 -0.48 7.57
C ILE A 234 5.39 -0.66 7.87
N MET A 235 4.67 -1.27 6.92
CA MET A 235 3.35 -1.84 7.19
C MET A 235 3.51 -3.29 7.62
N ALA A 236 3.17 -3.58 8.87
CA ALA A 236 3.13 -4.94 9.40
C ALA A 236 1.86 -5.65 8.90
N GLY A 237 2.04 -6.77 8.20
CA GLY A 237 0.95 -7.60 7.70
C GLY A 237 0.41 -8.58 8.74
N HIS A 238 -0.78 -9.09 8.49
CA HIS A 238 -1.40 -10.14 9.31
C HIS A 238 -0.88 -11.53 8.95
N ILE A 239 0.44 -11.69 9.04
CA ILE A 239 1.18 -12.87 8.57
C ILE A 239 1.94 -13.46 9.76
N MET A 240 1.76 -14.75 10.00
CA MET A 240 2.52 -15.49 11.01
C MET A 240 3.89 -15.91 10.46
N LEU A 241 4.90 -15.94 11.33
CA LEU A 241 6.24 -16.46 11.03
C LEU A 241 6.69 -17.45 12.12
N PRO A 242 6.10 -18.67 12.16
CA PRO A 242 6.16 -19.54 13.33
C PRO A 242 7.56 -19.98 13.72
N LYS A 243 8.39 -20.34 12.73
CA LYS A 243 9.76 -20.84 12.98
C LYS A 243 10.63 -19.78 13.64
N TYR A 244 10.46 -18.53 13.24
CA TYR A 244 11.23 -17.41 13.75
C TYR A 244 10.73 -16.96 15.11
N ALA A 245 9.41 -16.87 15.30
CA ALA A 245 8.83 -16.57 16.60
C ALA A 245 9.27 -17.59 17.66
N LYS A 246 9.28 -18.90 17.34
CA LYS A 246 9.80 -19.94 18.23
C LYS A 246 11.32 -19.90 18.44
N ALA A 247 12.09 -19.42 17.48
CA ALA A 247 13.52 -19.25 17.66
C ALA A 247 13.85 -18.12 18.66
N ILE A 248 13.01 -17.07 18.70
CA ILE A 248 13.12 -15.96 19.65
C ILE A 248 12.54 -16.36 21.02
N ASN A 249 11.42 -17.07 21.03
CA ASN A 249 10.73 -17.55 22.22
C ASN A 249 10.50 -19.08 22.13
N PRO A 250 11.45 -19.92 22.58
CA PRO A 250 11.34 -21.38 22.50
C PRO A 250 10.15 -21.99 23.25
N ASP A 251 9.61 -21.27 24.23
CA ASP A 251 8.46 -21.68 25.03
C ASP A 251 7.11 -21.33 24.35
N LEU A 252 7.15 -20.62 23.22
CA LEU A 252 5.95 -20.25 22.46
C LEU A 252 5.26 -21.49 21.87
N LYS A 253 4.03 -21.74 22.34
CA LYS A 253 3.19 -22.83 21.84
C LYS A 253 2.55 -22.46 20.51
N ASP A 254 2.18 -23.47 19.72
CA ASP A 254 1.50 -23.26 18.44
C ASP A 254 0.13 -22.57 18.58
N GLU A 255 -0.59 -22.84 19.68
CA GLU A 255 -1.90 -22.22 19.97
C GLU A 255 -1.81 -20.71 20.23
N ASP A 256 -0.67 -20.26 20.76
CA ASP A 256 -0.38 -18.87 21.11
C ASP A 256 0.26 -18.07 19.95
N MET A 257 0.49 -18.72 18.79
CA MET A 257 1.12 -18.08 17.64
C MET A 257 0.29 -16.89 17.13
N MET A 258 0.93 -15.77 16.88
CA MET A 258 0.26 -14.54 16.43
C MET A 258 0.85 -14.02 15.12
N PRO A 259 0.05 -13.35 14.28
CA PRO A 259 0.58 -12.62 13.13
C PRO A 259 1.50 -11.49 13.60
N ALA A 260 2.36 -10.99 12.71
CA ALA A 260 3.33 -9.95 13.04
C ALA A 260 2.69 -8.76 13.77
N THR A 261 1.52 -8.27 13.33
CA THR A 261 0.80 -7.16 13.99
C THR A 261 0.48 -7.39 15.48
N LEU A 262 0.52 -8.62 15.99
CA LEU A 262 0.17 -8.99 17.37
C LEU A 262 1.31 -9.73 18.11
N SER A 263 2.45 -9.99 17.45
CA SER A 263 3.55 -10.79 18.00
C SER A 263 4.72 -9.90 18.44
N PRO A 264 5.01 -9.81 19.76
CA PRO A 264 6.21 -9.12 20.25
C PRO A 264 7.50 -9.80 19.79
N GLU A 265 7.51 -11.12 19.57
CA GLU A 265 8.68 -11.84 19.02
C GLU A 265 9.06 -11.30 17.65
N ILE A 266 8.07 -11.07 16.78
CA ILE A 266 8.30 -10.60 15.42
C ILE A 266 8.50 -9.08 15.38
N MET A 267 7.73 -8.32 16.14
CA MET A 267 7.81 -6.86 16.12
C MET A 267 8.99 -6.30 16.93
N GLN A 268 9.22 -6.77 18.15
CA GLN A 268 10.35 -6.31 18.96
C GLN A 268 11.59 -7.16 18.65
N GLY A 269 11.51 -8.47 18.85
CA GLY A 269 12.68 -9.35 18.73
C GLY A 269 13.28 -9.39 17.31
N LEU A 270 12.46 -9.53 16.28
CA LEU A 270 12.96 -9.56 14.89
C LEU A 270 13.14 -8.15 14.31
N LEU A 271 12.07 -7.34 14.27
CA LEU A 271 12.13 -6.06 13.57
C LEU A 271 12.95 -4.99 14.30
N ARG A 272 12.73 -4.78 15.60
CA ARG A 272 13.48 -3.76 16.37
C ARG A 272 14.89 -4.25 16.73
N ASP A 273 15.01 -5.42 17.35
CA ASP A 273 16.28 -5.86 17.94
C ASP A 273 17.24 -6.44 16.90
N LYS A 274 16.79 -7.42 16.09
CA LYS A 274 17.67 -8.08 15.11
C LYS A 274 17.90 -7.24 13.85
N LEU A 275 16.85 -6.66 13.27
CA LEU A 275 16.97 -5.84 12.05
C LEU A 275 17.35 -4.38 12.34
N GLY A 276 17.21 -3.90 13.58
CA GLY A 276 17.57 -2.53 13.94
C GLY A 276 16.65 -1.48 13.33
N PHE A 277 15.40 -1.82 13.00
CA PHE A 277 14.49 -0.85 12.40
C PHE A 277 14.05 0.20 13.41
N ASN A 278 14.46 1.45 13.18
CA ASN A 278 14.14 2.58 14.04
C ASN A 278 12.88 3.35 13.60
N GLY A 279 12.49 3.24 12.32
CA GLY A 279 11.38 3.98 11.71
C GLY A 279 9.99 3.58 12.21
N MET A 280 8.94 4.20 11.67
CA MET A 280 7.57 4.01 12.15
C MET A 280 6.96 2.68 11.66
N VAL A 281 6.16 2.02 12.49
CA VAL A 281 5.36 0.86 12.07
C VAL A 281 3.88 1.19 12.11
N VAL A 282 3.17 0.91 11.02
CA VAL A 282 1.71 0.90 10.95
C VAL A 282 1.22 -0.52 10.68
N THR A 283 0.05 -0.89 11.19
CA THR A 283 -0.56 -2.18 10.84
C THR A 283 -1.08 -2.16 9.40
N ASP A 284 -1.31 -3.34 8.82
CA ASP A 284 -2.27 -3.50 7.75
C ASP A 284 -3.72 -3.35 8.29
N ALA A 285 -4.71 -3.40 7.41
CA ALA A 285 -6.10 -3.06 7.72
C ALA A 285 -6.72 -3.97 8.80
N SER A 286 -7.09 -3.38 9.94
CA SER A 286 -7.48 -4.13 11.14
C SER A 286 -8.79 -4.93 11.06
N HIS A 287 -9.54 -4.80 9.96
CA HIS A 287 -10.77 -5.55 9.70
C HIS A 287 -10.52 -6.86 8.95
N MET A 288 -9.28 -7.12 8.53
CA MET A 288 -8.91 -8.36 7.83
C MET A 288 -9.00 -9.58 8.75
N VAL A 289 -9.41 -10.72 8.19
CA VAL A 289 -9.63 -11.96 8.95
C VAL A 289 -8.36 -12.49 9.59
N GLY A 290 -7.19 -12.36 8.93
CA GLY A 290 -5.91 -12.78 9.49
C GLY A 290 -5.52 -12.08 10.82
N MET A 291 -6.19 -10.97 11.17
CA MET A 291 -6.08 -10.33 12.48
C MET A 291 -7.28 -10.66 13.38
N THR A 292 -8.49 -10.48 12.85
CA THR A 292 -9.73 -10.54 13.64
C THR A 292 -10.11 -11.95 14.09
N ASP A 293 -9.58 -13.01 13.47
CA ASP A 293 -9.80 -14.38 13.92
C ASP A 293 -8.94 -14.81 15.13
N ARG A 294 -7.95 -13.99 15.51
CA ARG A 294 -6.97 -14.32 16.55
C ARG A 294 -7.36 -13.84 17.94
N MET A 295 -8.09 -12.73 18.04
CA MET A 295 -8.34 -12.07 19.31
C MET A 295 -9.61 -11.22 19.24
N LYS A 296 -10.29 -11.04 20.38
CA LYS A 296 -11.39 -10.07 20.48
C LYS A 296 -10.86 -8.67 20.18
N ARG A 297 -11.63 -7.87 19.44
CA ARG A 297 -11.22 -6.52 19.02
C ARG A 297 -10.73 -5.65 20.17
N LYS A 298 -11.44 -5.67 21.31
CA LYS A 298 -11.10 -4.89 22.50
C LYS A 298 -9.71 -5.21 23.10
N ASP A 299 -9.27 -6.46 22.98
CA ASP A 299 -7.98 -6.92 23.49
C ASP A 299 -6.88 -6.73 22.41
N MET A 300 -7.29 -6.84 21.14
CA MET A 300 -6.45 -6.72 19.96
C MET A 300 -5.85 -5.32 19.77
N LEU A 301 -6.66 -4.27 19.99
CA LEU A 301 -6.24 -2.86 19.86
C LEU A 301 -4.99 -2.55 20.70
N PRO A 302 -5.01 -2.63 22.04
CA PRO A 302 -3.83 -2.35 22.85
C PRO A 302 -2.72 -3.39 22.68
N ARG A 303 -3.06 -4.66 22.42
CA ARG A 303 -2.06 -5.69 22.12
C ARG A 303 -1.21 -5.33 20.91
N THR A 304 -1.78 -4.72 19.89
CA THR A 304 -1.07 -4.33 18.67
C THR A 304 -0.01 -3.26 18.96
N ILE A 305 -0.39 -2.24 19.75
CA ILE A 305 0.52 -1.18 20.16
C ILE A 305 1.64 -1.76 21.05
N ASN A 306 1.28 -2.57 22.04
CA ASN A 306 2.22 -3.22 22.94
C ASN A 306 3.13 -4.25 22.26
N ALA A 307 2.69 -4.86 21.17
CA ALA A 307 3.53 -5.75 20.36
C ALA A 307 4.68 -4.97 19.69
N GLY A 308 4.48 -3.67 19.38
CA GLY A 308 5.51 -2.80 18.82
C GLY A 308 5.10 -2.06 17.54
N CYS A 309 3.82 -2.14 17.14
CA CYS A 309 3.27 -1.25 16.11
C CYS A 309 3.05 0.14 16.72
N ASP A 310 3.32 1.21 15.97
CA ASP A 310 3.16 2.59 16.43
C ASP A 310 1.79 3.14 16.04
N MET A 311 1.25 2.72 14.88
CA MET A 311 -0.08 3.13 14.42
C MET A 311 -0.97 1.93 14.06
N PHE A 312 -2.27 2.06 14.32
CA PHE A 312 -3.32 1.10 14.05
C PHE A 312 -4.18 1.57 12.87
N LEU A 313 -4.25 0.74 11.82
CA LEU A 313 -4.89 1.08 10.57
C LEU A 313 -6.37 0.65 10.56
N PHE A 314 -7.21 1.66 10.44
CA PHE A 314 -8.66 1.67 10.34
C PHE A 314 -9.40 1.24 11.60
N PHE A 315 -10.34 2.08 11.99
CA PHE A 315 -11.43 1.72 12.87
C PHE A 315 -12.37 0.73 12.21
N ASN A 316 -13.05 -0.04 13.05
CA ASN A 316 -14.30 -0.70 12.69
C ASN A 316 -15.48 0.20 13.08
N ASP A 317 -15.58 0.51 14.37
CA ASP A 317 -16.42 1.58 14.90
C ASP A 317 -15.50 2.63 15.56
N PRO A 318 -15.50 3.90 15.10
CA PRO A 318 -14.60 4.92 15.62
C PRO A 318 -14.75 5.18 17.13
N GLU A 319 -15.96 5.16 17.66
CA GLU A 319 -16.20 5.45 19.09
C GLU A 319 -15.73 4.29 19.96
N GLU A 320 -16.08 3.05 19.60
CA GLU A 320 -15.68 1.84 20.32
C GLU A 320 -14.16 1.70 20.36
N ASP A 321 -13.51 1.81 19.20
CA ASP A 321 -12.07 1.57 19.08
C ASP A 321 -11.25 2.65 19.78
N PHE A 322 -11.64 3.92 19.61
CA PHE A 322 -10.97 5.04 20.27
C PHE A 322 -11.12 4.96 21.78
N THR A 323 -12.34 4.73 22.28
CA THR A 323 -12.60 4.60 23.72
C THR A 323 -11.84 3.43 24.32
N THR A 324 -11.82 2.27 23.64
CA THR A 324 -11.07 1.10 24.09
C THR A 324 -9.57 1.40 24.22
N MET A 325 -8.97 2.05 23.22
CA MET A 325 -7.55 2.39 23.24
C MET A 325 -7.25 3.43 24.33
N LEU A 326 -8.14 4.41 24.52
CA LEU A 326 -8.03 5.43 25.57
C LEU A 326 -8.12 4.82 26.97
N GLU A 327 -9.04 3.90 27.20
CA GLU A 327 -9.15 3.18 28.47
C GLU A 327 -7.91 2.32 28.73
N ALA A 328 -7.40 1.62 27.71
CA ALA A 328 -6.19 0.83 27.81
C ALA A 328 -4.95 1.67 28.14
N TYR A 329 -4.87 2.92 27.65
CA TYR A 329 -3.83 3.85 28.04
C TYR A 329 -4.04 4.35 29.48
N LYS A 330 -5.24 4.85 29.82
CA LYS A 330 -5.55 5.39 31.16
C LYS A 330 -5.40 4.37 32.28
N ASN A 331 -5.64 3.09 32.02
CA ASN A 331 -5.48 2.01 33.00
C ASN A 331 -4.08 1.39 33.02
N GLY A 332 -3.16 1.84 32.17
CA GLY A 332 -1.77 1.38 32.10
C GLY A 332 -1.56 0.07 31.35
N THR A 333 -2.57 -0.47 30.66
CA THR A 333 -2.38 -1.61 29.74
C THR A 333 -1.41 -1.23 28.62
N ILE A 334 -1.53 -0.01 28.09
CA ILE A 334 -0.46 0.65 27.32
C ILE A 334 0.30 1.52 28.30
N SER A 335 1.58 1.23 28.52
CA SER A 335 2.42 1.99 29.44
C SER A 335 2.72 3.39 28.89
N GLU A 336 3.03 4.35 29.77
CA GLU A 336 3.49 5.68 29.35
C GLU A 336 4.74 5.58 28.46
N GLU A 337 5.67 4.70 28.80
CA GLU A 337 6.90 4.48 28.02
C GLU A 337 6.58 3.98 26.60
N ARG A 338 5.65 3.04 26.43
CA ARG A 338 5.26 2.55 25.11
C ARG A 338 4.51 3.61 24.30
N MET A 339 3.65 4.38 24.96
CA MET A 339 2.94 5.50 24.34
C MET A 339 3.93 6.56 23.86
N GLU A 340 4.86 7.00 24.72
CA GLU A 340 5.90 7.97 24.38
C GLU A 340 6.76 7.48 23.22
N GLU A 341 7.20 6.22 23.25
CA GLU A 341 7.98 5.61 22.18
C GLU A 341 7.24 5.60 20.82
N ALA A 342 5.94 5.26 20.82
CA ALA A 342 5.12 5.30 19.59
C ALA A 342 4.99 6.73 19.06
N LEU A 343 4.69 7.68 19.95
CA LEU A 343 4.53 9.09 19.59
C LEU A 343 5.82 9.74 19.09
N GLU A 344 6.97 9.39 19.68
CA GLU A 344 8.28 9.84 19.20
C GLU A 344 8.51 9.41 17.76
N ARG A 345 8.15 8.17 17.38
CA ARG A 345 8.28 7.70 16.00
C ARG A 345 7.31 8.38 15.04
N ILE A 346 6.06 8.57 15.47
CA ILE A 346 5.00 9.19 14.66
C ILE A 346 5.34 10.66 14.40
N LEU A 347 5.57 11.44 15.46
CA LEU A 347 5.88 12.85 15.33
C LEU A 347 7.29 13.07 14.76
N GLY A 348 8.23 12.19 15.08
CA GLY A 348 9.56 12.17 14.48
C GLY A 348 9.48 12.04 12.96
N LEU A 349 8.61 11.17 12.45
CA LEU A 349 8.41 11.04 11.00
C LEU A 349 7.73 12.29 10.43
N LYS A 350 6.73 12.87 11.10
CA LYS A 350 6.13 14.15 10.66
C LYS A 350 7.17 15.27 10.59
N ALA A 351 8.10 15.31 11.54
CA ALA A 351 9.20 16.26 11.58
C ALA A 351 10.24 16.00 10.48
N HIS A 352 10.56 14.74 10.22
CA HIS A 352 11.46 14.31 9.13
C HIS A 352 10.92 14.77 7.77
N LEU A 353 9.60 14.65 7.57
CA LEU A 353 8.92 15.14 6.37
C LEU A 353 8.76 16.68 6.32
N GLY A 354 9.18 17.38 7.38
CA GLY A 354 9.10 18.84 7.49
C GLY A 354 7.68 19.38 7.61
N LEU A 355 6.70 18.56 8.01
CA LEU A 355 5.30 18.97 8.08
C LEU A 355 5.06 20.05 9.13
N HIS A 356 5.80 20.02 10.24
CA HIS A 356 5.69 21.02 11.31
C HIS A 356 6.30 22.38 10.95
N LYS A 357 7.10 22.46 9.89
CA LYS A 357 7.75 23.69 9.40
C LYS A 357 6.87 24.48 8.42
N LYS A 358 5.79 23.88 7.93
CA LYS A 358 4.89 24.47 6.95
C LYS A 358 3.69 25.11 7.63
N ALA A 359 3.20 26.22 7.09
CA ALA A 359 1.88 26.71 7.47
C ALA A 359 0.80 25.69 7.04
N LYS A 360 -0.34 25.66 7.73
CA LYS A 360 -1.42 24.69 7.44
C LYS A 360 -1.88 24.76 5.98
N GLU A 361 -1.94 25.96 5.43
CA GLU A 361 -2.37 26.26 4.06
C GLU A 361 -1.37 25.75 3.01
N GLU A 362 -0.11 25.52 3.40
CA GLU A 362 1.00 25.07 2.55
C GLU A 362 1.21 23.55 2.60
N LEU A 363 0.55 22.83 3.52
CA LEU A 363 0.63 21.37 3.64
C LEU A 363 0.04 20.63 2.44
N VAL A 364 -0.91 21.26 1.74
CA VAL A 364 -1.51 20.74 0.51
C VAL A 364 -1.21 21.72 -0.62
N PRO A 365 -0.53 21.29 -1.71
CA PRO A 365 -0.20 22.16 -2.85
C PRO A 365 -1.42 22.87 -3.43
N ALA A 366 -1.19 24.00 -4.10
CA ALA A 366 -2.27 24.77 -4.75
C ALA A 366 -2.99 23.92 -5.84
N PRO A 367 -4.25 24.21 -6.18
CA PRO A 367 -4.99 23.46 -7.20
C PRO A 367 -4.26 23.33 -8.54
N GLU A 368 -3.52 24.35 -8.93
CA GLU A 368 -2.75 24.40 -10.18
C GLU A 368 -1.56 23.43 -10.17
N ALA A 369 -1.14 22.91 -9.01
CA ALA A 369 -0.08 21.89 -8.94
C ALA A 369 -0.48 20.57 -9.61
N LEU A 370 -1.78 20.32 -9.79
CA LEU A 370 -2.28 19.19 -10.56
C LEU A 370 -2.05 19.38 -12.07
N ASP A 371 -2.04 20.64 -12.52
CA ASP A 371 -1.85 20.98 -13.92
C ASP A 371 -0.41 20.66 -14.34
N GLY A 372 -0.27 19.72 -15.27
CA GLY A 372 1.02 19.31 -15.82
C GLY A 372 1.68 18.11 -15.10
N VAL A 373 1.26 17.77 -13.89
CA VAL A 373 1.74 16.56 -13.19
C VAL A 373 0.79 15.38 -13.43
N LEU A 374 -0.51 15.56 -13.18
CA LEU A 374 -1.49 14.49 -13.31
C LEU A 374 -1.66 14.10 -14.77
N GLY A 375 -1.35 12.84 -15.11
CA GLY A 375 -1.49 12.39 -16.48
C GLY A 375 -0.46 13.00 -17.43
N SER A 376 0.70 13.43 -16.92
CA SER A 376 1.76 14.08 -17.72
C SER A 376 2.21 13.22 -18.91
N GLN A 377 2.72 13.88 -19.95
CA GLN A 377 3.23 13.18 -21.13
C GLN A 377 4.45 12.32 -20.79
N GLU A 378 5.28 12.77 -19.85
CA GLU A 378 6.42 12.02 -19.33
C GLU A 378 6.00 10.70 -18.67
N HIS A 379 5.00 10.73 -17.79
CA HIS A 379 4.49 9.52 -17.12
C HIS A 379 3.91 8.53 -18.14
N LYS A 380 3.18 9.03 -19.13
CA LYS A 380 2.63 8.23 -20.23
C LYS A 380 3.72 7.60 -21.09
N ASP A 381 4.82 8.30 -21.35
CA ASP A 381 5.92 7.77 -22.15
C ASP A 381 6.76 6.76 -21.37
N MET A 382 6.94 6.96 -20.07
CA MET A 382 7.53 5.96 -19.18
C MET A 382 6.68 4.67 -19.15
N GLN A 383 5.36 4.80 -19.00
CA GLN A 383 4.46 3.66 -19.07
C GLN A 383 4.58 2.89 -20.39
N LYS A 384 4.68 3.59 -21.53
CA LYS A 384 4.89 2.95 -22.84
C LYS A 384 6.23 2.22 -22.91
N ALA A 385 7.31 2.83 -22.42
CA ALA A 385 8.64 2.21 -22.40
C ALA A 385 8.66 0.93 -21.57
N ILE A 386 8.13 0.99 -20.34
CA ILE A 386 7.97 -0.18 -19.46
C ILE A 386 7.11 -1.25 -20.14
N SER A 387 6.00 -0.87 -20.78
CA SER A 387 5.14 -1.81 -21.48
C SER A 387 5.87 -2.52 -22.61
N ARG A 388 6.70 -1.81 -23.38
CA ARG A 388 7.50 -2.39 -24.47
C ARG A 388 8.53 -3.39 -23.92
N ASP A 389 9.23 -3.00 -22.85
CA ASP A 389 10.39 -3.75 -22.34
C ASP A 389 9.99 -4.91 -21.40
N SER A 390 8.77 -4.93 -20.88
CA SER A 390 8.24 -5.99 -20.00
C SER A 390 7.69 -7.22 -20.73
N ILE A 391 7.40 -7.11 -22.03
CA ILE A 391 6.81 -8.22 -22.80
C ILE A 391 7.80 -9.39 -22.84
N THR A 392 7.41 -10.52 -22.23
CA THR A 392 8.25 -11.71 -22.11
C THR A 392 7.74 -12.83 -23.02
N LEU A 393 8.58 -13.30 -23.95
CA LEU A 393 8.28 -14.47 -24.78
C LEU A 393 8.60 -15.76 -24.00
N VAL A 394 7.63 -16.25 -23.23
CA VAL A 394 7.81 -17.40 -22.33
C VAL A 394 7.97 -18.73 -23.08
N LYS A 395 7.21 -18.93 -24.17
CA LYS A 395 7.19 -20.18 -24.93
C LYS A 395 7.19 -19.89 -26.42
N TYR A 396 8.19 -20.42 -27.11
CA TYR A 396 8.37 -20.24 -28.56
C TYR A 396 8.65 -21.57 -29.26
N LYS A 397 7.61 -22.41 -29.36
CA LYS A 397 7.70 -23.74 -30.00
C LYS A 397 7.49 -23.67 -31.52
N ASP A 398 6.50 -22.90 -31.95
CA ASP A 398 6.15 -22.73 -33.37
C ASP A 398 6.81 -21.46 -33.91
N LYS A 399 8.13 -21.53 -34.18
CA LYS A 399 8.94 -20.38 -34.59
C LYS A 399 8.42 -19.66 -35.84
N GLU A 400 7.63 -20.35 -36.65
CA GLU A 400 7.04 -19.79 -37.86
C GLU A 400 5.84 -18.88 -37.60
N VAL A 401 5.24 -18.91 -36.40
CA VAL A 401 4.04 -18.13 -36.09
C VAL A 401 4.33 -16.64 -35.96
N LEU A 402 5.53 -16.27 -35.45
CA LEU A 402 5.90 -14.88 -35.26
C LEU A 402 6.85 -14.38 -36.38
N PRO A 403 6.74 -13.11 -36.81
CA PRO A 403 5.70 -12.16 -36.43
C PRO A 403 4.36 -12.48 -37.11
N VAL A 404 3.26 -12.26 -36.39
CA VAL A 404 1.91 -12.30 -36.96
C VAL A 404 1.75 -11.10 -37.89
N THR A 405 1.50 -11.34 -39.18
CA THR A 405 1.33 -10.29 -40.21
C THR A 405 0.05 -10.50 -41.00
N PRO A 406 -0.56 -9.44 -41.57
CA PRO A 406 -1.78 -9.59 -42.37
C PRO A 406 -1.60 -10.46 -43.61
N LYS A 407 -0.37 -10.58 -44.14
CA LYS A 407 -0.04 -11.41 -45.30
C LYS A 407 -0.10 -12.91 -44.99
N ARG A 408 0.29 -13.32 -43.76
CA ARG A 408 0.30 -14.73 -43.34
C ARG A 408 -0.98 -15.12 -42.59
N TYR A 409 -1.50 -14.22 -41.77
CA TYR A 409 -2.60 -14.45 -40.84
C TYR A 409 -3.61 -13.31 -40.92
N LYS A 410 -4.31 -13.19 -42.05
CA LYS A 410 -5.22 -12.07 -42.35
C LYS A 410 -6.36 -11.95 -41.32
N ARG A 411 -7.02 -13.07 -40.99
CA ARG A 411 -8.17 -13.11 -40.07
C ARG A 411 -7.71 -13.42 -38.66
N ILE A 412 -8.07 -12.56 -37.69
CA ILE A 412 -7.71 -12.74 -36.28
C ILE A 412 -8.98 -12.81 -35.43
N MET A 413 -9.13 -13.90 -34.68
CA MET A 413 -10.18 -14.02 -33.67
C MET A 413 -9.61 -13.62 -32.31
N ILE A 414 -10.23 -12.64 -31.66
CA ILE A 414 -9.86 -12.19 -30.31
C ILE A 414 -10.79 -12.89 -29.33
N VAL A 415 -10.23 -13.82 -28.55
CA VAL A 415 -10.93 -14.47 -27.45
C VAL A 415 -10.61 -13.69 -26.17
N HIS A 416 -11.54 -12.84 -25.73
CA HIS A 416 -11.39 -12.05 -24.52
C HIS A 416 -11.79 -12.88 -23.30
N VAL A 417 -10.80 -13.36 -22.55
CA VAL A 417 -11.04 -14.03 -21.27
C VAL A 417 -11.17 -12.95 -20.19
N LYS A 418 -12.32 -12.93 -19.52
CA LYS A 418 -12.56 -12.05 -18.36
C LYS A 418 -12.43 -12.88 -17.09
N GLY A 419 -11.94 -12.27 -16.01
CA GLY A 419 -12.02 -12.86 -14.68
C GLY A 419 -13.47 -13.03 -14.23
N ALA A 420 -13.69 -13.77 -13.14
CA ALA A 420 -15.00 -13.82 -12.50
C ALA A 420 -15.40 -12.39 -12.06
N GLU A 421 -16.61 -11.97 -12.41
CA GLU A 421 -17.14 -10.68 -11.97
C GLU A 421 -17.43 -10.77 -10.47
N SER A 422 -16.71 -10.01 -9.65
CA SER A 422 -16.99 -9.95 -8.22
C SER A 422 -18.27 -9.14 -7.97
N GLY A 423 -18.97 -9.40 -6.87
CA GLY A 423 -20.18 -8.63 -6.51
C GLY A 423 -19.92 -7.11 -6.45
N MET A 424 -18.75 -6.71 -5.97
CA MET A 424 -18.32 -5.31 -5.94
C MET A 424 -18.01 -4.75 -7.33
N SER A 425 -17.39 -5.53 -8.22
CA SER A 425 -17.16 -5.12 -9.61
C SER A 425 -18.48 -4.96 -10.38
N ALA A 426 -19.43 -5.85 -10.15
CA ALA A 426 -20.76 -5.77 -10.75
C ALA A 426 -21.51 -4.52 -10.26
N LEU A 427 -21.46 -4.25 -8.95
CA LEU A 427 -22.08 -3.07 -8.35
C LEU A 427 -21.44 -1.77 -8.86
N ALA A 428 -20.11 -1.68 -8.88
CA ALA A 428 -19.39 -0.51 -9.40
C ALA A 428 -19.74 -0.23 -10.87
N LYS A 429 -19.89 -1.26 -11.68
CA LYS A 429 -20.30 -1.15 -13.09
C LYS A 429 -21.77 -0.76 -13.24
N ALA A 430 -22.66 -1.30 -12.42
CA ALA A 430 -24.06 -0.92 -12.38
C ALA A 430 -24.25 0.54 -11.94
N MET A 431 -23.38 1.05 -11.07
CA MET A 431 -23.34 2.45 -10.63
C MET A 431 -22.58 3.37 -11.61
N GLY A 432 -22.17 2.88 -12.79
CA GLY A 432 -21.46 3.68 -13.79
C GLY A 432 -20.02 4.06 -13.41
N MET A 433 -19.50 3.52 -12.31
CA MET A 433 -18.16 3.81 -11.78
C MET A 433 -17.06 2.92 -12.40
N ALA A 434 -17.44 1.88 -13.15
CA ALA A 434 -16.53 1.08 -13.97
C ALA A 434 -16.74 1.38 -15.46
N GLY A 435 -16.24 2.52 -15.92
CA GLY A 435 -16.21 2.92 -17.31
C GLY A 435 -14.80 2.82 -17.89
N GLY A 436 -14.57 1.90 -18.82
CA GLY A 436 -13.30 1.77 -19.52
C GLY A 436 -13.50 1.19 -20.90
N THR A 437 -12.68 1.60 -21.86
CA THR A 437 -12.73 1.03 -23.21
C THR A 437 -12.38 -0.45 -23.15
N ASN A 438 -13.24 -1.31 -23.72
CA ASN A 438 -13.03 -2.75 -23.73
C ASN A 438 -11.67 -3.07 -24.38
N PRO A 439 -10.70 -3.67 -23.66
CA PRO A 439 -9.36 -3.91 -24.21
C PRO A 439 -9.37 -4.77 -25.48
N ALA A 440 -10.35 -5.65 -25.63
CA ALA A 440 -10.52 -6.46 -26.84
C ALA A 440 -10.96 -5.63 -28.05
N GLU A 441 -11.79 -4.60 -27.84
CA GLU A 441 -12.18 -3.66 -28.90
C GLU A 441 -11.00 -2.78 -29.30
N LEU A 442 -10.25 -2.25 -28.32
CA LEU A 442 -9.02 -1.50 -28.58
C LEU A 442 -8.01 -2.32 -29.39
N LEU A 443 -7.81 -3.60 -29.03
CA LEU A 443 -6.92 -4.49 -29.77
C LEU A 443 -7.45 -4.78 -31.18
N ARG A 444 -8.76 -5.05 -31.33
CA ARG A 444 -9.41 -5.26 -32.63
C ARG A 444 -9.15 -4.08 -33.55
N ASP A 445 -9.40 -2.85 -33.09
CA ASP A 445 -9.29 -1.66 -33.92
C ASP A 445 -7.83 -1.35 -34.28
N LYS A 446 -6.89 -1.62 -33.36
CA LYS A 446 -5.45 -1.56 -33.64
C LYS A 446 -4.98 -2.61 -34.66
N LEU A 447 -5.60 -3.79 -34.69
CA LEU A 447 -5.31 -4.81 -35.69
C LEU A 447 -5.94 -4.46 -37.04
N ILE A 448 -7.18 -3.99 -37.08
CA ILE A 448 -7.86 -3.54 -38.31
C ILE A 448 -7.07 -2.40 -38.97
N SER A 449 -6.63 -1.40 -38.20
CA SER A 449 -5.80 -0.30 -38.72
C SER A 449 -4.43 -0.77 -39.25
N LYS A 450 -3.96 -1.95 -38.84
CA LYS A 450 -2.75 -2.61 -39.37
C LYS A 450 -3.03 -3.56 -40.54
N GLY A 451 -4.27 -3.63 -41.03
CA GLY A 451 -4.65 -4.42 -42.19
C GLY A 451 -5.13 -5.84 -41.89
N PHE A 452 -5.42 -6.19 -40.64
CA PHE A 452 -6.04 -7.48 -40.29
C PHE A 452 -7.57 -7.42 -40.38
N ASP A 453 -8.20 -8.58 -40.58
CA ASP A 453 -9.65 -8.77 -40.43
C ASP A 453 -9.91 -9.33 -39.01
N ALA A 454 -9.80 -8.45 -38.01
CA ALA A 454 -9.93 -8.83 -36.60
C ALA A 454 -11.39 -8.76 -36.12
N PHE A 455 -11.81 -9.75 -35.33
CA PHE A 455 -13.15 -9.78 -34.71
C PHE A 455 -13.07 -10.35 -33.29
N ILE A 456 -14.02 -9.98 -32.45
CA ILE A 456 -14.11 -10.49 -31.07
C ILE A 456 -15.00 -11.73 -31.08
N TYR A 457 -14.51 -12.80 -30.46
CA TYR A 457 -15.28 -14.03 -30.26
C TYR A 457 -16.46 -13.76 -29.33
N GLU A 458 -17.62 -14.30 -29.70
CA GLU A 458 -18.84 -14.25 -28.92
C GLU A 458 -19.28 -15.68 -28.61
N SER A 459 -19.48 -16.00 -27.33
CA SER A 459 -19.87 -17.34 -26.93
C SER A 459 -21.31 -17.66 -27.36
N PRO A 460 -21.65 -18.95 -27.59
CA PRO A 460 -23.03 -19.34 -27.87
C PRO A 460 -24.02 -18.87 -26.79
N VAL A 461 -23.59 -18.86 -25.52
CA VAL A 461 -24.41 -18.39 -24.39
C VAL A 461 -24.66 -16.88 -24.46
N ASP A 462 -23.63 -16.08 -24.79
CA ASP A 462 -23.79 -14.63 -24.93
C ASP A 462 -24.69 -14.28 -26.10
N LYS A 463 -24.59 -15.02 -27.21
CA LYS A 463 -25.53 -14.91 -28.34
C LYS A 463 -26.96 -15.19 -27.91
N MET A 464 -27.20 -16.32 -27.24
CA MET A 464 -28.53 -16.67 -26.74
C MET A 464 -29.08 -15.62 -25.77
N LYS A 465 -28.26 -15.08 -24.85
CA LYS A 465 -28.69 -14.00 -23.94
C LYS A 465 -29.14 -12.77 -24.70
N LYS A 466 -28.35 -12.30 -25.68
CA LYS A 466 -28.73 -11.14 -26.50
C LYS A 466 -30.00 -11.39 -27.32
N GLN A 467 -30.17 -12.60 -27.85
CA GLN A 467 -31.40 -12.99 -28.55
C GLN A 467 -32.61 -12.93 -27.62
N ILE A 468 -32.50 -13.47 -26.40
CA ILE A 468 -33.55 -13.40 -25.38
C ILE A 468 -33.85 -11.94 -24.99
N GLU A 469 -32.83 -11.12 -24.75
CA GLU A 469 -32.98 -9.69 -24.44
C GLU A 469 -33.62 -8.90 -25.58
N ALA A 470 -33.38 -9.30 -26.84
CA ALA A 470 -34.02 -8.75 -28.03
C ALA A 470 -35.45 -9.29 -28.27
N GLY A 471 -35.96 -10.18 -27.42
CA GLY A 471 -37.28 -10.80 -27.55
C GLY A 471 -37.36 -11.90 -28.61
N GLU A 472 -36.21 -12.36 -29.12
CA GLU A 472 -36.12 -13.49 -30.03
C GLU A 472 -36.18 -14.81 -29.23
N LYS A 473 -36.82 -15.85 -29.78
CA LYS A 473 -36.76 -17.18 -29.18
C LYS A 473 -35.33 -17.74 -29.41
N PRO A 474 -34.65 -18.20 -28.35
CA PRO A 474 -33.27 -18.68 -28.44
C PRO A 474 -33.11 -19.92 -29.32
#